data_AF-A0A5C1YC86-F1
#
_entry.id   AF-A0A5C1YC86-F1
#
_cell.length_a   1.000
_cell.length_b   1.000
_cell.length_c   1.000
_cell.angle_alpha   90.00
_cell.angle_beta   90.00
_cell.angle_gamma   90.00
#
_symmetry.space_group_name_H-M   'P 1'
#
loop_
_entity.id
_entity.type
_entity.pdbx_description
1 polymer ?
#
loop_
_entity_poly.entity_id
_entity_poly.type
_entity_poly.pdbx_seq_one_letter_code
_entity_poly.pdbx_strand_id
1 'polypeptide(L)'
;MAKGGRIELRPVWPFDDGPAEGDPVVDEVAFAQGRPTFFQFVVDTPDGEPWDASADSEFEEWHAENLRDRYVIAGGRLRPIEDATLIRRRGGELLVSDGPFAESRELVGGFDVLACDSFEQTIGYASHHPMTRMGAIELRPLWPMDGDESPTGTE
;
A
#
# COMPACT_ATOMS: atom_id res chain seq x y z
N MET A 1 32.83 -11.30 3.14
CA MET A 1 32.79 -9.85 3.48
C MET A 1 32.66 -9.07 2.17
N ALA A 2 31.43 -8.76 1.75
CA ALA A 2 31.22 -7.94 0.57
C ALA A 2 31.47 -6.46 0.93
N LYS A 3 32.38 -5.81 0.21
CA LYS A 3 32.70 -4.39 0.37
C LYS A 3 31.82 -3.56 -0.57
N GLY A 4 31.05 -2.64 0.02
CA GLY A 4 30.66 -1.36 -0.57
C GLY A 4 29.78 -1.40 -1.82
N GLY A 5 28.49 -1.66 -1.65
CA GLY A 5 27.48 -1.11 -2.57
C GLY A 5 27.38 0.40 -2.32
N ARG A 6 27.59 1.21 -3.36
CA ARG A 6 27.34 2.66 -3.30
C ARG A 6 25.83 2.87 -3.45
N ILE A 7 25.16 3.20 -2.36
CA ILE A 7 23.79 3.70 -2.40
C ILE A 7 23.87 5.17 -2.86
N GLU A 8 23.42 5.43 -4.08
CA GLU A 8 23.11 6.80 -4.52
C GLU A 8 21.66 7.12 -4.15
N LEU A 9 21.47 7.85 -3.06
CA LEU A 9 20.21 8.52 -2.80
C LEU A 9 20.18 9.80 -3.65
N ARG A 10 19.34 9.82 -4.67
CA ARG A 10 18.96 11.07 -5.34
C ARG A 10 17.93 11.77 -4.46
N PRO A 11 17.96 13.11 -4.33
CA PRO A 11 16.89 13.83 -3.66
C PRO A 11 15.60 13.57 -4.43
N VAL A 12 14.72 12.77 -3.84
CA VAL A 12 13.30 12.69 -4.21
C VAL A 12 12.57 13.39 -3.08
N TRP A 13 12.09 14.59 -3.40
CA TRP A 13 11.25 15.46 -2.58
C TRP A 13 9.77 15.27 -2.98
N PRO A 14 8.76 15.55 -2.12
CA PRO A 14 8.82 16.01 -0.71
C PRO A 14 8.23 15.05 0.32
N PHE A 15 8.88 14.95 1.49
CA PHE A 15 8.20 14.94 2.79
C PHE A 15 9.14 15.60 3.79
N ASP A 16 9.10 16.93 3.90
CA ASP A 16 9.60 17.63 5.10
C ASP A 16 8.89 18.99 5.36
N ASP A 17 8.23 19.64 4.37
CA ASP A 17 7.50 20.92 4.59
C ASP A 17 6.08 20.98 3.98
N GLY A 18 5.48 19.84 3.63
CA GLY A 18 4.29 19.86 2.75
C GLY A 18 4.62 20.42 1.36
N PRO A 19 3.65 20.48 0.43
CA PRO A 19 3.91 21.00 -0.92
C PRO A 19 4.25 22.49 -0.89
N ALA A 20 5.32 22.88 -1.59
CA ALA A 20 5.66 24.29 -1.80
C ALA A 20 4.73 24.91 -2.86
N GLU A 21 4.55 26.23 -2.83
CA GLU A 21 3.77 26.95 -3.84
C GLU A 21 4.36 26.72 -5.24
N GLY A 22 3.61 26.05 -6.12
CA GLY A 22 4.04 25.70 -7.48
C GLY A 22 4.58 24.27 -7.65
N ASP A 23 4.64 23.45 -6.60
CA ASP A 23 4.83 22.02 -6.77
C ASP A 23 3.67 21.44 -7.61
N PRO A 24 3.94 20.51 -8.54
CA PRO A 24 2.87 19.86 -9.27
C PRO A 24 2.00 19.13 -8.25
N VAL A 25 0.72 19.51 -8.17
CA VAL A 25 -0.28 18.69 -7.52
C VAL A 25 -0.27 17.38 -8.28
N VAL A 26 0.24 16.32 -7.67
CA VAL A 26 -0.08 14.98 -8.10
C VAL A 26 -1.58 14.86 -7.89
N ASP A 27 -2.32 14.99 -8.99
CA ASP A 27 -3.77 14.98 -8.96
C ASP A 27 -4.23 13.53 -8.76
N GLU A 28 -3.97 12.98 -7.57
CA GLU A 28 -4.56 11.70 -7.12
C GLU A 28 -6.09 11.80 -7.13
N VAL A 29 -6.63 13.03 -6.99
CA VAL A 29 -8.05 13.36 -7.10
C VAL A 29 -8.57 13.10 -8.53
N ALA A 30 -7.76 13.34 -9.58
CA ALA A 30 -8.10 12.99 -10.95
C ALA A 30 -8.16 11.47 -11.20
N PHE A 31 -7.32 10.68 -10.50
CA PHE A 31 -7.35 9.21 -10.62
C PHE A 31 -8.52 8.58 -9.86
N ALA A 32 -8.82 9.11 -8.67
CA ALA A 32 -9.98 8.69 -7.89
C ALA A 32 -11.31 9.23 -8.46
N GLN A 33 -11.27 10.23 -9.34
CA GLN A 33 -12.44 10.87 -9.95
C GLN A 33 -13.44 11.40 -8.90
N GLY A 34 -12.92 11.89 -7.77
CA GLY A 34 -13.74 12.38 -6.65
C GLY A 34 -14.36 11.28 -5.76
N ARG A 35 -13.97 10.02 -5.94
CA ARG A 35 -14.40 8.90 -5.08
C ARG A 35 -13.51 8.82 -3.83
N PRO A 36 -14.04 8.42 -2.66
CA PRO A 36 -13.21 8.15 -1.50
C PRO A 36 -12.19 7.05 -1.79
N THR A 37 -11.01 7.20 -1.20
CA THR A 37 -9.87 6.31 -1.41
C THR A 37 -9.57 5.46 -0.18
N PHE A 38 -9.18 4.22 -0.43
CA PHE A 38 -8.91 3.23 0.61
C PHE A 38 -7.61 2.50 0.29
N PHE A 39 -6.80 2.29 1.32
CA PHE A 39 -5.61 1.46 1.25
C PHE A 39 -5.99 0.02 1.65
N GLN A 40 -5.70 -0.92 0.75
CA GLN A 40 -5.83 -2.36 0.96
C GLN A 40 -4.44 -2.94 1.24
N PHE A 41 -4.19 -3.35 2.48
CA PHE A 41 -3.02 -4.16 2.82
C PHE A 41 -3.31 -5.62 2.52
N VAL A 42 -2.45 -6.23 1.70
CA VAL A 42 -2.47 -7.66 1.44
C VAL A 42 -1.48 -8.33 2.39
N VAL A 43 -2.00 -9.12 3.32
CA VAL A 43 -1.21 -9.70 4.42
C VAL A 43 -1.11 -11.21 4.24
N ASP A 44 0.12 -11.71 4.18
CA ASP A 44 0.42 -13.14 4.28
C ASP A 44 0.41 -13.53 5.75
N THR A 45 -0.44 -14.50 6.12
CA THR A 45 -0.55 -15.00 7.49
C THR A 45 -0.13 -16.48 7.56
N PRO A 46 0.52 -16.92 8.65
CA PRO A 46 1.03 -18.30 8.74
C PRO A 46 -0.05 -19.39 8.75
N ASP A 47 -1.29 -19.01 9.10
CA ASP A 47 -2.47 -19.87 9.19
C ASP A 47 -3.35 -19.83 7.94
N GLY A 48 -2.98 -19.00 6.95
CA GLY A 48 -3.67 -18.91 5.68
C GLY A 48 -3.57 -20.18 4.84
N GLU A 49 -4.59 -20.41 4.02
CA GLU A 49 -4.56 -21.51 3.05
C GLU A 49 -3.44 -21.31 2.00
N PRO A 50 -2.78 -22.39 1.53
CA PRO A 50 -1.74 -22.29 0.52
C PRO A 50 -2.25 -21.70 -0.81
N TRP A 51 -1.37 -21.01 -1.54
CA TRP A 51 -1.69 -20.55 -2.90
C TRP A 51 -1.84 -21.74 -3.84
N ASP A 52 -3.01 -21.80 -4.49
CA ASP A 52 -3.39 -22.87 -5.41
C ASP A 52 -3.98 -22.33 -6.71
N ALA A 53 -4.33 -23.23 -7.63
CA ALA A 53 -4.85 -22.87 -8.94
C ALA A 53 -6.23 -22.18 -8.89
N SER A 54 -7.01 -22.40 -7.82
CA SER A 54 -8.25 -21.64 -7.60
C SER A 54 -7.93 -20.19 -7.24
N ALA A 55 -6.93 -19.94 -6.39
CA ALA A 55 -6.49 -18.58 -6.06
C ALA A 55 -5.99 -17.80 -7.29
N ASP A 56 -5.32 -18.46 -8.24
CA ASP A 56 -4.96 -17.85 -9.52
C ASP A 56 -6.20 -17.38 -10.29
N SER A 57 -7.21 -18.25 -10.41
CA SER A 57 -8.46 -17.93 -11.10
C SER A 57 -9.25 -16.83 -10.39
N GLU A 58 -9.36 -16.90 -9.06
CA GLU A 58 -10.01 -15.89 -8.20
C GLU A 58 -9.32 -14.52 -8.36
N PHE A 59 -7.98 -14.49 -8.39
CA PHE A 59 -7.23 -13.26 -8.63
C PHE A 59 -7.47 -12.69 -10.02
N GLU A 60 -7.47 -13.54 -11.05
CA GLU A 60 -7.76 -13.11 -12.43
C GLU A 60 -9.17 -12.51 -12.57
N GLU A 61 -10.16 -13.12 -11.93
CA GLU A 61 -11.54 -12.60 -11.90
C GLU A 61 -11.62 -11.25 -11.19
N TRP A 62 -11.05 -11.14 -9.98
CA TRP A 62 -10.98 -9.90 -9.22
C TRP A 62 -10.25 -8.79 -9.98
N HIS A 63 -9.17 -9.14 -10.70
CA HIS A 63 -8.42 -8.21 -11.54
C HIS A 63 -9.19 -7.80 -12.80
N ALA A 64 -9.98 -8.70 -13.40
CA ALA A 64 -10.84 -8.36 -14.53
C ALA A 64 -11.96 -7.38 -14.11
N GLU A 65 -12.55 -7.55 -12.93
CA GLU A 65 -13.50 -6.60 -12.34
C GLU A 65 -12.85 -5.23 -12.14
N ASN A 66 -11.61 -5.19 -11.63
CA ASN A 66 -10.83 -3.96 -11.55
C ASN A 66 -10.71 -3.26 -12.90
N LEU A 67 -10.29 -3.97 -13.95
CA LEU A 67 -10.06 -3.36 -15.26
C LEU A 67 -11.34 -2.77 -15.87
N ARG A 68 -12.48 -3.38 -15.55
CA ARG A 68 -13.81 -2.93 -15.99
C ARG A 68 -14.23 -1.63 -15.29
N ASP A 69 -14.13 -1.61 -13.96
CA ASP A 69 -14.74 -0.57 -13.12
C ASP A 69 -13.70 0.46 -12.59
N ARG A 70 -12.42 0.20 -12.83
CA ARG A 70 -11.26 1.02 -12.45
C ARG A 70 -11.19 1.30 -10.94
N TYR A 71 -11.43 0.27 -10.12
CA TYR A 71 -11.37 0.40 -8.66
C TYR A 71 -9.94 0.63 -8.16
N VAL A 72 -8.94 -0.07 -8.68
CA VAL A 72 -7.55 0.04 -8.26
C VAL A 72 -6.87 1.16 -9.04
N ILE A 73 -6.44 2.19 -8.31
CA ILE A 73 -5.64 3.31 -8.80
C ILE A 73 -4.19 2.88 -8.97
N ALA A 74 -3.66 2.18 -7.98
CA ALA A 74 -2.29 1.69 -7.93
C ALA A 74 -2.25 0.43 -7.08
N GLY A 75 -1.34 -0.49 -7.38
CA GLY A 75 -1.19 -1.70 -6.58
C GLY A 75 -0.03 -2.56 -7.06
N GLY A 76 0.33 -3.55 -6.24
CA GLY A 76 1.39 -4.47 -6.58
C GLY A 76 1.68 -5.49 -5.50
N ARG A 77 2.06 -6.69 -5.95
CA ARG A 77 2.64 -7.72 -5.10
C ARG A 77 4.08 -7.37 -4.77
N LEU A 78 4.43 -7.47 -3.50
CA LEU A 78 5.78 -7.24 -3.02
C LEU A 78 6.67 -8.46 -3.27
N ARG A 79 7.97 -8.18 -3.39
CA ARG A 79 9.01 -9.20 -3.39
C ARG A 79 9.12 -9.84 -1.99
N PRO A 80 9.73 -11.04 -1.87
CA PRO A 80 9.96 -11.67 -0.57
C PRO A 80 10.68 -10.74 0.41
N ILE A 81 10.42 -10.94 1.71
CA ILE A 81 10.86 -10.04 2.77
C ILE A 81 12.39 -9.97 2.92
N GLU A 82 13.09 -10.98 2.41
CA GLU A 82 14.55 -11.03 2.33
C GLU A 82 15.12 -9.98 1.38
N ASP A 83 14.33 -9.51 0.40
CA ASP A 83 14.70 -8.43 -0.52
C ASP A 83 14.43 -7.03 0.09
N ALA A 84 13.85 -6.95 1.30
CA ALA A 84 13.48 -5.68 1.92
C ALA A 84 14.70 -4.91 2.47
N THR A 85 14.64 -3.58 2.42
CA THR A 85 15.59 -2.69 3.07
C THR A 85 14.85 -1.69 3.94
N LEU A 86 15.21 -1.63 5.20
CA LEU A 86 14.65 -0.71 6.18
C LEU A 86 15.54 0.51 6.37
N ILE A 87 14.94 1.70 6.30
CA ILE A 87 15.61 2.98 6.48
C ILE A 87 14.96 3.73 7.64
N ARG A 88 15.75 4.25 8.58
CA ARG A 88 15.29 5.01 9.75
C ARG A 88 16.22 6.19 10.03
N ARG A 89 15.68 7.29 10.56
CA ARG A 89 16.46 8.37 11.17
C ARG A 89 16.21 8.46 12.67
N ARG A 90 17.27 8.46 13.49
CA ARG A 90 17.18 8.56 14.96
C ARG A 90 18.35 9.39 15.48
N GLY A 91 18.06 10.39 16.32
CA GLY A 91 19.10 11.28 16.86
C GLY A 91 19.91 12.01 15.79
N GLY A 92 19.34 12.26 14.61
CA GLY A 92 20.03 12.88 13.47
C GLY A 92 20.82 11.91 12.58
N GLU A 93 21.02 10.67 13.01
CA GLU A 93 21.74 9.63 12.28
C GLU A 93 20.81 8.82 11.36
N LEU A 94 21.30 8.49 10.16
CA LEU A 94 20.64 7.62 9.19
C LEU A 94 21.07 6.16 9.43
N LEU A 95 20.10 5.29 9.67
CA LEU A 95 20.27 3.86 9.88
C LEU A 95 19.64 3.12 8.70
N VAL A 96 20.41 2.26 8.03
CA VAL A 96 19.95 1.41 6.93
C VAL A 96 20.27 -0.04 7.29
N SER A 97 19.27 -0.91 7.23
CA SER A 97 19.39 -2.34 7.56
C SER A 97 18.62 -3.21 6.59
N ASP A 98 19.13 -4.40 6.31
CA ASP A 98 18.41 -5.40 5.52
C ASP A 98 17.24 -5.98 6.33
N GLY A 99 16.18 -6.37 5.63
CA GLY A 99 14.99 -6.97 6.22
C GLY A 99 13.84 -5.98 6.48
N PRO A 100 12.74 -6.47 7.05
CA PRO A 100 11.49 -5.72 7.16
C PRO A 100 11.48 -4.69 8.28
N PHE A 101 10.45 -3.85 8.28
CA PHE A 101 10.24 -2.85 9.34
C PHE A 101 10.00 -3.47 10.72
N ALA A 102 9.42 -4.67 10.79
CA ALA A 102 9.14 -5.39 12.02
C ALA A 102 9.37 -6.88 11.83
N GLU A 103 9.88 -7.53 12.88
CA GLU A 103 9.86 -8.99 12.99
C GLU A 103 8.43 -9.41 13.33
N SER A 104 7.66 -9.75 12.31
CA SER A 104 6.28 -10.21 12.43
C SER A 104 6.13 -11.59 11.80
N ARG A 105 5.14 -12.36 12.28
CA ARG A 105 4.74 -13.60 11.61
C ARG A 105 3.76 -13.33 10.47
N GLU A 106 3.09 -12.19 10.50
CA GLU A 106 2.21 -11.68 9.46
C GLU A 106 2.96 -10.63 8.65
N LEU A 107 3.04 -10.83 7.34
CA LEU A 107 3.90 -10.05 6.46
C LEU A 107 3.08 -9.33 5.41
N VAL A 108 3.44 -8.10 5.08
CA VAL A 108 2.83 -7.39 3.95
C VAL A 108 3.33 -8.03 2.66
N GLY A 109 2.42 -8.72 1.95
CA GLY A 109 2.69 -9.38 0.68
C GLY A 109 2.34 -8.52 -0.54
N GLY A 110 1.58 -7.45 -0.35
CA GLY A 110 1.12 -6.57 -1.42
C GLY A 110 0.30 -5.40 -0.90
N PHE A 111 -0.10 -4.53 -1.80
CA PHE A 111 -1.05 -3.47 -1.50
C PHE A 111 -1.84 -3.07 -2.75
N ASP A 112 -3.01 -2.48 -2.52
CA ASP A 112 -3.79 -1.76 -3.54
C ASP A 112 -4.32 -0.45 -2.96
N VAL A 113 -4.40 0.58 -3.79
CA VAL A 113 -5.12 1.83 -3.52
C VAL A 113 -6.41 1.79 -4.32
N LEU A 114 -7.52 1.76 -3.60
CA LEU A 114 -8.85 1.59 -4.15
C LEU A 114 -9.59 2.93 -4.16
N ALA A 115 -10.27 3.26 -5.25
CA ALA A 115 -11.29 4.29 -5.34
C ALA A 115 -12.65 3.62 -5.50
N CYS A 116 -13.52 3.82 -4.53
CA CYS A 116 -14.87 3.24 -4.49
C CYS A 116 -15.89 4.31 -4.14
N ASP A 117 -17.16 4.12 -4.47
CA ASP A 117 -18.24 5.08 -4.18
C ASP A 117 -18.60 5.13 -2.68
N SER A 118 -18.29 4.05 -1.95
CA SER A 118 -18.45 3.97 -0.49
C SER A 118 -17.54 2.90 0.10
N PHE A 119 -17.38 2.93 1.43
CA PHE A 119 -16.60 1.91 2.15
C PHE A 119 -17.24 0.52 2.05
N GLU A 120 -18.57 0.42 2.01
CA GLU A 120 -19.28 -0.84 1.83
C GLU A 120 -19.00 -1.47 0.46
N GLN A 121 -18.95 -0.64 -0.60
CA GLN A 121 -18.53 -1.12 -1.92
C GLN A 121 -17.08 -1.61 -1.88
N THR A 122 -16.19 -0.91 -1.18
CA THR A 122 -14.80 -1.35 -0.99
C THR A 122 -14.72 -2.69 -0.26
N ILE A 123 -15.48 -2.89 0.81
CA ILE A 123 -15.55 -4.17 1.53
C ILE A 123 -16.01 -5.28 0.57
N GLY A 124 -17.08 -5.05 -0.20
CA GLY A 124 -17.58 -6.02 -1.17
C GLY A 124 -16.49 -6.42 -2.17
N TYR A 125 -15.83 -5.43 -2.76
CA TYR A 125 -14.75 -5.65 -3.72
C TYR A 125 -13.53 -6.37 -3.11
N ALA A 126 -13.05 -5.91 -1.95
CA ALA A 126 -11.91 -6.51 -1.27
C ALA A 126 -12.19 -7.93 -0.75
N SER A 127 -13.45 -8.22 -0.39
CA SER A 127 -13.85 -9.54 0.11
C SER A 127 -13.70 -10.66 -0.91
N HIS A 128 -13.68 -10.33 -2.21
CA HIS A 128 -13.46 -11.29 -3.29
C HIS A 128 -11.97 -11.51 -3.60
N HIS A 129 -11.06 -10.75 -2.98
CA HIS A 129 -9.64 -10.97 -3.17
C HIS A 129 -9.23 -12.31 -2.51
N PRO A 130 -8.47 -13.19 -3.19
CA PRO A 130 -8.15 -14.54 -2.68
C PRO A 130 -7.40 -14.55 -1.34
N MET A 131 -6.63 -13.48 -1.07
CA MET A 131 -5.92 -13.31 0.21
C MET A 131 -6.83 -13.17 1.43
N THR A 132 -8.14 -13.02 1.27
CA THR A 132 -9.10 -13.10 2.39
C THR A 132 -9.23 -14.51 2.98
N ARG A 133 -8.90 -15.55 2.19
CA ARG A 133 -8.83 -16.95 2.61
C ARG A 133 -7.40 -17.38 2.98
N MET A 134 -6.43 -16.83 2.26
CA MET A 134 -5.04 -17.26 2.31
C MET A 134 -4.15 -16.44 3.23
N GLY A 135 -4.73 -15.43 3.86
CA GLY A 135 -4.03 -14.49 4.71
C GLY A 135 -5.04 -13.55 5.31
N ALA A 136 -4.80 -12.25 5.15
CA ALA A 136 -5.77 -11.24 5.49
C ALA A 136 -5.74 -10.06 4.51
N ILE A 137 -6.86 -9.33 4.50
CA ILE A 137 -6.94 -7.99 3.93
C ILE A 137 -7.26 -7.00 5.06
N GLU A 138 -6.42 -5.98 5.24
CA GLU A 138 -6.74 -4.81 6.06
C GLU A 138 -7.10 -3.64 5.15
N LEU A 139 -8.34 -3.16 5.27
CA LEU A 139 -8.81 -1.96 4.56
C LEU A 139 -8.77 -0.75 5.47
N ARG A 140 -8.22 0.36 4.97
CA ARG A 140 -8.17 1.64 5.70
C ARG A 140 -8.52 2.81 4.79
N PRO A 141 -9.41 3.72 5.20
CA PRO A 141 -9.56 4.99 4.51
C PRO A 141 -8.23 5.75 4.47
N LEU A 142 -7.92 6.35 3.33
CA LEU A 142 -6.83 7.31 3.22
C LEU A 142 -7.34 8.70 3.58
N TRP A 143 -6.46 9.52 4.15
CA TRP A 143 -6.77 10.94 4.30
C TRP A 143 -6.79 11.63 2.94
N PRO A 144 -7.69 12.59 2.70
CA PRO A 144 -7.65 13.43 1.51
C PRO A 144 -6.34 14.24 1.46
N MET A 145 -5.61 14.15 0.35
CA MET A 145 -4.33 14.87 0.16
C MET A 145 -4.52 16.38 -0.06
N ASP A 146 -5.75 16.85 -0.30
CA ASP A 146 -6.16 18.25 -0.46
C ASP A 146 -6.52 18.95 0.87
N GLY A 147 -6.37 18.26 2.01
CA GLY A 147 -6.23 18.90 3.33
C GLY A 147 -7.52 19.28 4.05
N ASP A 148 -8.71 18.97 3.52
CA ASP A 148 -10.00 19.34 4.13
C ASP A 148 -10.43 18.42 5.29
N GLU A 149 -9.63 17.39 5.59
CA GLU A 149 -9.73 16.59 6.80
C GLU A 149 -8.38 16.55 7.51
N SER A 150 -7.90 17.71 7.96
CA SER A 150 -6.92 17.68 9.06
C SER A 150 -7.62 17.08 10.28
N PRO A 151 -7.09 16.04 10.96
CA PRO A 151 -7.63 15.61 12.24
C PRO A 151 -7.53 16.80 13.19
N THR A 152 -8.66 17.47 13.41
CA THR A 152 -8.78 18.48 14.46
C THR A 152 -8.49 17.74 15.76
N GLY A 153 -7.30 17.98 16.31
CA GLY A 153 -6.78 17.19 17.41
C GLY A 153 -7.72 17.19 18.62
N THR A 154 -7.84 16.02 19.25
CA THR A 154 -8.02 15.69 20.69
C THR A 154 -8.48 14.22 20.72
N GLU A 155 -7.95 13.30 21.52
CA GLU A 155 -7.35 13.36 22.87
C GLU A 155 -6.10 12.47 23.00
#